data_AF-M1ZY82-F1
#
_entry.id   AF-M1ZY82-F1
#
_cell.length_a   1.000
_cell.length_b   1.000
_cell.length_c   1.000
_cell.angle_alpha   90.00
_cell.angle_beta   90.00
_cell.angle_gamma   90.00
#
_symmetry.space_group_name_H-M   'P 1'
#
loop_
_entity.id
_entity.type
_entity.pdbx_description
1 polymer ?
#
loop_
_entity_poly.entity_id
_entity_poly.type
_entity_poly.pdbx_seq_one_letter_code
_entity_poly.pdbx_strand_id
1 'polypeptide(L)'
;MVVDASVFRALHKPNITRFLESKSISIQNKIEEYRLDNSSKGVLLELINKLLEHNFLIEEDVNTFLIDELNYGRAKNLYMEFITENDKLNCEQWIERINLLEAKGYMINDKVTSKYYLNNIHKYIDTGEKKLIYSEIEDNDDGDIQCIRLLLGEGITFKNNDKCNNCYSVEINFKLMIIAIRIINWGDQTIPKYAPDNKFKEIFFDIKDIFPIKSHAQLSFNQNLVYKLVDDLTGRVLKSTIEYVNNIIKDDVNKNVILWG
;
A
#
# COMPACT_ATOMS: atom_id res chain seq x y z
N MET A 1 14.95 16.95 -14.96
CA MET A 1 14.37 16.69 -13.62
C MET A 1 15.44 16.29 -12.59
N VAL A 2 15.24 16.58 -11.30
CA VAL A 2 16.00 16.00 -10.17
C VAL A 2 15.01 15.16 -9.35
N VAL A 3 15.29 13.87 -9.18
CA VAL A 3 14.43 13.00 -8.35
C VAL A 3 14.71 13.31 -6.88
N ASP A 4 13.67 13.65 -6.13
CA ASP A 4 13.78 14.00 -4.71
C ASP A 4 14.15 12.78 -3.86
N ALA A 5 15.03 12.99 -2.86
CA ALA A 5 15.51 11.93 -1.99
C ALA A 5 14.40 11.28 -1.14
N SER A 6 13.30 11.98 -0.87
CA SER A 6 12.13 11.44 -0.16
C SER A 6 11.36 10.41 -0.99
N VAL A 7 11.20 10.65 -2.30
CA VAL A 7 10.56 9.73 -3.24
C VAL A 7 11.40 8.47 -3.43
N PHE A 8 12.73 8.64 -3.51
CA PHE A 8 13.65 7.53 -3.74
C PHE A 8 13.83 6.59 -2.54
N ARG A 9 13.69 7.11 -1.32
CA ARG A 9 13.69 6.29 -0.08
C ARG A 9 12.48 5.36 0.03
N ALA A 10 11.43 5.59 -0.76
CA ALA A 10 10.26 4.71 -0.79
C ALA A 10 10.41 3.56 -1.81
N LEU A 11 11.47 3.56 -2.62
CA LEU A 11 11.67 2.59 -3.71
C LEU A 11 12.55 1.42 -3.24
N HIS A 12 12.13 0.21 -3.60
CA HIS A 12 12.86 -1.00 -3.22
C HIS A 12 14.13 -1.15 -4.07
N LYS A 13 15.32 -1.12 -3.45
CA LYS A 13 16.63 -1.14 -4.16
C LYS A 13 16.73 -2.17 -5.30
N PRO A 14 16.36 -3.46 -5.11
CA PRO A 14 16.34 -4.44 -6.20
C PRO A 14 15.51 -4.04 -7.43
N ASN A 15 14.42 -3.29 -7.26
CA ASN A 15 13.58 -2.86 -8.37
C ASN A 15 14.25 -1.73 -9.17
N ILE A 16 14.95 -0.82 -8.47
CA ILE A 16 15.78 0.21 -9.09
C ILE A 16 16.92 -0.42 -9.91
N THR A 17 17.57 -1.45 -9.35
CA THR A 17 18.59 -2.23 -10.05
C THR A 17 18.04 -2.87 -11.32
N ARG A 18 16.90 -3.57 -11.23
CA ARG A 18 16.24 -4.19 -12.39
C ARG A 18 15.81 -3.17 -13.45
N PHE A 19 15.33 -2.00 -13.03
CA PHE A 19 14.97 -0.93 -13.95
C PHE A 19 16.19 -0.47 -14.75
N LEU A 20 17.30 -0.15 -14.07
CA LEU A 20 18.53 0.27 -14.72
C LEU A 20 19.09 -0.82 -15.66
N GLU A 21 19.08 -2.08 -15.21
CA GLU A 21 19.48 -3.22 -16.04
C GLU A 21 18.59 -3.40 -17.28
N SER A 22 17.27 -3.20 -17.15
CA SER A 22 16.34 -3.27 -18.29
C SER A 22 16.57 -2.17 -19.32
N LYS A 23 17.17 -1.05 -18.91
CA LYS A 23 17.67 0.03 -19.79
C LYS A 23 19.08 -0.24 -20.32
N SER A 24 19.61 -1.45 -20.15
CA SER A 24 20.96 -1.86 -20.56
C SER A 24 22.07 -1.03 -19.91
N ILE A 25 21.84 -0.51 -18.70
CA ILE A 25 22.80 0.29 -17.96
C ILE A 25 23.65 -0.61 -17.08
N SER A 26 24.97 -0.61 -17.31
CA SER A 26 25.91 -1.27 -16.40
C SER A 26 26.12 -0.43 -15.15
N ILE A 27 25.44 -0.81 -14.06
CA ILE A 27 25.37 -0.04 -12.81
C ILE A 27 26.75 0.18 -12.20
N GLN A 28 27.55 -0.89 -12.02
CA GLN A 28 28.89 -0.78 -11.44
C GLN A 28 29.80 0.12 -12.28
N ASN A 29 29.81 -0.08 -13.60
CA ASN A 29 30.63 0.74 -14.48
C ASN A 29 30.23 2.22 -14.42
N LYS A 30 28.92 2.53 -14.36
CA LYS A 30 28.44 3.91 -14.28
C LYS A 30 28.67 4.56 -12.90
N ILE A 31 28.62 3.80 -11.81
CA ILE A 31 29.00 4.27 -10.48
C ILE A 31 30.48 4.68 -10.46
N GLU A 32 31.35 3.85 -11.04
CA GLU A 32 32.78 4.15 -11.16
C GLU A 32 33.05 5.34 -12.10
N GLU A 33 32.40 5.37 -13.27
CA GLU A 33 32.52 6.44 -14.27
C GLU A 33 32.15 7.81 -13.68
N TYR A 34 31.05 7.88 -12.93
CA TYR A 34 30.59 9.12 -12.28
C TYR A 34 31.20 9.36 -10.90
N ARG A 35 32.12 8.48 -10.44
CA ARG A 35 32.80 8.57 -9.14
C ARG A 35 31.83 8.69 -7.96
N LEU A 36 30.74 7.94 -8.00
CA LEU A 36 29.74 7.93 -6.93
C LEU A 36 30.23 7.08 -5.76
N ASP A 37 29.89 7.50 -4.54
CA ASP A 37 30.25 6.75 -3.34
C ASP A 37 29.40 5.47 -3.24
N ASN A 38 29.99 4.34 -3.61
CA ASN A 38 29.34 3.03 -3.59
C ASN A 38 28.95 2.56 -2.17
N SER A 39 29.49 3.19 -1.12
CA SER A 39 29.10 2.94 0.26
C SER A 39 27.88 3.77 0.71
N SER A 40 27.52 4.81 -0.04
CA SER A 40 26.39 5.69 0.26
C SER A 40 25.06 4.96 0.13
N LYS A 41 24.18 5.16 1.12
CA LYS A 41 22.80 4.65 1.06
C LYS A 41 22.01 5.22 -0.13
N GLY A 42 22.41 6.40 -0.64
CA GLY A 42 21.78 7.12 -1.75
C GLY A 42 22.45 6.92 -3.11
N VAL A 43 23.44 6.04 -3.25
CA VAL A 43 24.24 5.91 -4.49
C VAL A 43 23.39 5.68 -5.75
N LEU A 44 22.31 4.88 -5.65
CA LEU A 44 21.43 4.61 -6.80
C LEU A 44 20.60 5.83 -7.22
N LEU A 45 20.29 6.74 -6.29
CA LEU A 45 19.59 7.99 -6.58
C LEU A 45 20.52 8.96 -7.32
N GLU A 46 21.73 9.11 -6.79
CA GLU A 46 22.77 9.92 -7.40
C GLU A 46 23.08 9.41 -8.82
N LEU A 47 23.11 8.08 -8.98
CA LEU A 47 23.26 7.44 -10.28
C LEU A 47 22.12 7.78 -11.24
N ILE A 48 20.85 7.65 -10.83
CA ILE A 48 19.70 8.00 -11.69
C ILE A 48 19.72 9.47 -12.09
N ASN A 49 20.02 10.38 -11.16
CA ASN A 49 20.13 11.81 -11.46
C ASN A 49 21.28 12.08 -12.44
N LYS A 50 22.44 11.43 -12.29
CA LYS A 50 23.55 11.55 -13.26
C LYS A 50 23.20 10.99 -14.63
N LEU A 51 22.49 9.87 -14.69
CA LEU A 51 22.04 9.27 -15.95
C LEU A 51 21.00 10.15 -16.67
N LEU A 52 20.13 10.85 -15.93
CA LEU A 52 19.22 11.86 -16.48
C LEU A 52 19.98 13.11 -16.96
N GLU A 53 20.91 13.64 -16.17
CA GLU A 53 21.74 14.80 -16.54
C GLU A 53 22.52 14.55 -17.85
N HIS A 54 23.00 13.33 -18.05
CA HIS A 54 23.76 12.93 -19.23
C HIS A 54 22.90 12.30 -20.36
N ASN A 55 21.57 12.39 -20.28
CA ASN A 55 20.63 11.84 -21.28
C ASN A 55 20.78 10.33 -21.57
N PHE A 56 21.35 9.56 -20.63
CA PHE A 56 21.36 8.09 -20.69
C PHE A 56 20.02 7.48 -20.24
N LEU A 57 19.26 8.24 -19.44
CA LEU A 57 17.87 7.93 -19.11
C LEU A 57 16.97 9.03 -19.65
N ILE A 58 15.81 8.63 -20.16
CA ILE A 58 14.76 9.56 -20.57
C ILE A 58 13.86 9.83 -19.36
N GLU A 59 13.50 11.09 -19.16
CA GLU A 59 12.69 11.54 -18.03
C GLU A 59 11.35 10.79 -17.94
N GLU A 60 10.71 10.52 -19.08
CA GLU A 60 9.46 9.77 -19.19
C GLU A 60 9.57 8.32 -18.67
N ASP A 61 10.70 7.64 -18.96
CA ASP A 61 10.96 6.29 -18.49
C ASP A 61 11.14 6.23 -16.97
N VAL A 62 11.84 7.23 -16.42
CA VAL A 62 12.03 7.34 -14.96
C VAL A 62 10.71 7.67 -14.29
N ASN A 63 9.90 8.59 -14.85
CA ASN A 63 8.59 8.93 -14.30
C ASN A 63 7.64 7.73 -14.32
N THR A 64 7.62 6.96 -15.41
CA THR A 64 6.83 5.73 -15.51
C THR A 64 7.27 4.71 -14.45
N PHE A 65 8.57 4.45 -14.33
CA PHE A 65 9.12 3.59 -13.29
C PHE A 65 8.78 4.07 -11.87
N LEU A 66 8.89 5.37 -11.60
CA LEU A 66 8.55 5.94 -10.29
C LEU A 66 7.05 5.80 -9.98
N ILE A 67 6.18 6.08 -10.95
CA ILE A 67 4.73 5.92 -10.82
C ILE A 67 4.38 4.45 -10.60
N ASP A 68 4.97 3.54 -11.38
CA ASP A 68 4.76 2.10 -11.29
C ASP A 68 5.28 1.56 -9.97
N GLU A 69 6.44 1.99 -9.47
CA GLU A 69 6.95 1.58 -8.15
C GLU A 69 6.18 2.20 -6.98
N LEU A 70 5.69 3.43 -7.12
CA LEU A 70 4.83 4.05 -6.11
C LEU A 70 3.45 3.35 -6.08
N ASN A 71 2.91 2.98 -7.24
CA ASN A 71 1.68 2.20 -7.36
C ASN A 71 1.88 0.74 -6.95
N TYR A 72 3.02 0.15 -7.26
CA TYR A 72 3.45 -1.17 -6.81
C TYR A 72 3.74 -1.19 -5.31
N GLY A 73 4.27 -0.12 -4.73
CA GLY A 73 4.40 0.09 -3.29
C GLY A 73 3.03 0.22 -2.60
N ARG A 74 2.09 0.94 -3.23
CA ARG A 74 0.68 1.01 -2.81
C ARG A 74 -0.03 -0.35 -2.92
N ALA A 75 0.33 -1.18 -3.90
CA ALA A 75 -0.19 -2.54 -4.08
C ALA A 75 0.53 -3.58 -3.19
N LYS A 76 1.82 -3.41 -2.88
CA LYS A 76 2.63 -4.25 -1.98
C LYS A 76 2.10 -4.23 -0.56
N ASN A 77 1.49 -3.12 -0.18
CA ASN A 77 0.89 -2.94 1.12
C ASN A 77 -0.56 -3.45 1.18
N LEU A 78 -1.04 -4.19 0.18
CA LEU A 78 -2.37 -4.78 0.15
C LEU A 78 -2.31 -6.31 0.22
N TYR A 79 -2.92 -6.88 1.23
CA TYR A 79 -3.21 -8.31 1.33
C TYR A 79 -4.70 -8.54 1.03
N MET A 80 -5.03 -9.56 0.22
CA MET A 80 -6.41 -9.96 -0.03
C MET A 80 -6.60 -11.47 0.10
N GLU A 81 -7.73 -11.87 0.68
CA GLU A 81 -8.16 -13.25 0.78
C GLU A 81 -9.63 -13.40 0.43
N PHE A 82 -9.99 -14.48 -0.26
CA PHE A 82 -11.38 -14.74 -0.64
C PHE A 82 -12.14 -15.45 0.47
N ILE A 83 -13.32 -14.92 0.77
CA ILE A 83 -14.31 -15.51 1.67
C ILE A 83 -14.96 -16.69 0.98
N THR A 84 -15.05 -17.81 1.68
CA THR A 84 -15.71 -19.02 1.19
C THR A 84 -17.07 -19.23 1.86
N GLU A 85 -17.20 -18.77 3.10
CA GLU A 85 -18.42 -18.89 3.91
C GLU A 85 -18.44 -17.78 4.96
N ASN A 86 -19.62 -17.23 5.24
CA ASN A 86 -19.86 -16.29 6.33
C ASN A 86 -21.11 -16.68 7.11
N ASP A 87 -21.12 -16.40 8.40
CA ASP A 87 -22.35 -16.49 9.19
C ASP A 87 -23.28 -15.33 8.82
N LYS A 88 -24.58 -15.62 8.71
CA LYS A 88 -25.61 -14.58 8.59
C LYS A 88 -25.86 -13.97 9.97
N LEU A 89 -25.15 -12.90 10.28
CA LEU A 89 -25.36 -12.10 11.47
C LEU A 89 -26.15 -10.84 11.15
N ASN A 90 -26.97 -10.39 12.10
CA ASN A 90 -27.64 -9.10 12.02
C ASN A 90 -26.66 -7.95 12.37
N CYS A 91 -27.08 -6.70 12.14
CA CYS A 91 -26.22 -5.53 12.37
C CYS A 91 -25.73 -5.41 13.83
N GLU A 92 -26.57 -5.69 14.83
CA GLU A 92 -26.20 -5.61 16.24
C GLU A 92 -25.12 -6.64 16.59
N GLN A 93 -25.25 -7.86 16.07
CA GLN A 93 -24.25 -8.91 16.23
C GLN A 93 -22.92 -8.54 15.57
N TRP A 94 -22.93 -7.88 14.41
CA TRP A 94 -21.69 -7.36 13.81
C TRP A 94 -21.04 -6.26 14.63
N ILE A 95 -21.84 -5.35 15.22
CA ILE A 95 -21.36 -4.34 16.16
C ILE A 95 -20.73 -5.00 17.39
N GLU A 96 -21.35 -6.06 17.92
CA GLU A 96 -20.77 -6.86 19.01
C GLU A 96 -19.42 -7.48 18.60
N ARG A 97 -19.31 -8.03 17.37
CA ARG A 97 -18.03 -8.55 16.86
C ARG A 97 -16.96 -7.48 16.82
N ILE A 98 -17.25 -6.27 16.33
CA ILE A 98 -16.27 -5.18 16.30
C ILE A 98 -15.75 -4.87 17.72
N ASN A 99 -16.61 -4.87 18.73
CA ASN A 99 -16.18 -4.65 20.12
C ASN A 99 -15.25 -5.76 20.66
N LEU A 100 -15.27 -6.97 20.10
CA LEU A 100 -14.33 -8.03 20.49
C LEU A 100 -12.88 -7.75 20.06
N LEU A 101 -12.62 -6.70 19.26
CA LEU A 101 -11.26 -6.22 18.98
C LEU A 101 -10.51 -5.80 20.26
N GLU A 102 -11.21 -5.42 21.32
CA GLU A 102 -10.59 -5.15 22.63
C GLU A 102 -9.85 -6.39 23.18
N ALA A 103 -10.39 -7.60 22.95
CA ALA A 103 -9.74 -8.84 23.37
C ALA A 103 -8.45 -9.15 22.59
N LYS A 104 -8.23 -8.48 21.46
CA LYS A 104 -6.98 -8.50 20.66
C LYS A 104 -6.07 -7.31 20.96
N GLY A 105 -6.43 -6.49 21.95
CA GLY A 105 -5.64 -5.35 22.43
C GLY A 105 -5.88 -4.04 21.67
N TYR A 106 -6.86 -3.97 20.75
CA TYR A 106 -7.23 -2.71 20.12
C TYR A 106 -8.12 -1.91 21.07
N MET A 107 -7.59 -0.83 21.64
CA MET A 107 -8.35 0.03 22.54
C MET A 107 -9.54 0.68 21.81
N ILE A 108 -10.71 0.62 22.44
CA ILE A 108 -11.95 1.28 22.02
C ILE A 108 -12.39 2.18 23.19
N ASN A 109 -12.36 3.50 23.00
CA ASN A 109 -12.58 4.42 24.13
C ASN A 109 -14.04 4.42 24.59
N ASP A 110 -14.96 4.42 23.62
CA ASP A 110 -16.38 4.28 23.82
C ASP A 110 -16.82 3.08 23.00
N LYS A 111 -17.45 2.08 23.62
CA LYS A 111 -17.91 0.89 22.89
C LYS A 111 -18.67 1.28 21.63
N VAL A 112 -18.42 0.54 20.56
CA VAL A 112 -19.13 0.73 19.30
C VAL A 112 -20.59 0.36 19.53
N THR A 113 -21.50 1.32 19.33
CA THR A 113 -22.95 1.15 19.53
C THR A 113 -23.75 1.38 18.24
N SER A 114 -23.09 1.76 17.14
CA SER A 114 -23.73 2.08 15.88
C SER A 114 -22.91 1.57 14.70
N LYS A 115 -23.50 1.63 13.50
CA LYS A 115 -22.83 1.27 12.24
C LYS A 115 -21.59 2.11 11.96
N TYR A 116 -21.52 3.32 12.50
CA TYR A 116 -20.38 4.22 12.34
C TYR A 116 -19.72 4.47 13.69
N TYR A 117 -18.40 4.47 13.71
CA TYR A 117 -17.62 4.80 14.89
C TYR A 117 -16.32 5.50 14.51
N LEU A 118 -16.00 6.55 15.24
CA LEU A 118 -14.73 7.27 15.16
C LEU A 118 -14.20 7.46 16.57
N ASN A 119 -13.03 6.90 16.83
CA ASN A 119 -12.32 7.05 18.09
C ASN A 119 -11.52 8.37 18.10
N ASN A 120 -11.08 8.83 19.27
CA ASN A 120 -10.34 10.09 19.39
C ASN A 120 -9.04 10.07 18.57
N ILE A 121 -8.99 10.87 17.49
CA ILE A 121 -7.84 10.99 16.57
C ILE A 121 -6.81 12.03 17.02
N HIS A 122 -7.09 12.80 18.07
CA HIS A 122 -6.24 13.94 18.48
C HIS A 122 -5.05 13.55 19.36
N LYS A 123 -4.97 12.29 19.83
CA LYS A 123 -3.84 11.79 20.62
C LYS A 123 -2.99 10.83 19.77
N TYR A 124 -1.68 11.03 19.83
CA TYR A 124 -0.70 10.05 19.36
C TYR A 124 -0.94 8.70 20.07
N ILE A 125 -0.82 7.57 19.36
CA ILE A 125 -1.00 6.23 19.94
C ILE A 125 0.30 5.87 20.65
N ASP A 126 0.24 5.58 21.95
CA ASP A 126 1.44 5.28 22.72
C ASP A 126 2.15 4.05 22.16
N THR A 127 3.49 4.04 22.19
CA THR A 127 4.30 3.02 21.51
C THR A 127 3.97 1.62 22.03
N GLY A 128 3.65 0.70 21.11
CA GLY A 128 3.24 -0.67 21.42
C GLY A 128 1.76 -0.85 21.73
N GLU A 129 1.00 0.24 21.83
CA GLU A 129 -0.45 0.19 21.95
C GLU A 129 -1.12 0.10 20.58
N LYS A 130 -2.28 -0.55 20.55
CA LYS A 130 -3.15 -0.65 19.39
C LYS A 130 -4.48 0.02 19.68
N LYS A 131 -5.14 0.51 18.62
CA LYS A 131 -6.39 1.25 18.74
C LYS A 131 -7.30 0.97 17.55
N LEU A 132 -8.60 0.82 17.78
CA LEU A 132 -9.59 0.98 16.71
C LEU A 132 -9.80 2.48 16.50
N ILE A 133 -9.37 3.01 15.37
CA ILE A 133 -9.52 4.43 15.02
C ILE A 133 -10.91 4.68 14.43
N TYR A 134 -11.36 3.80 13.54
CA TYR A 134 -12.61 3.96 12.80
C TYR A 134 -13.24 2.60 12.52
N SER A 135 -14.57 2.55 12.53
CA SER A 135 -15.30 1.44 11.90
C SER A 135 -16.57 1.91 11.21
N GLU A 136 -16.93 1.23 10.14
CA GLU A 136 -18.17 1.44 9.40
C GLU A 136 -18.75 0.11 8.94
N ILE A 137 -20.07 -0.02 9.04
CA ILE A 137 -20.86 -1.13 8.51
C ILE A 137 -21.79 -0.57 7.44
N GLU A 138 -21.68 -1.09 6.23
CA GLU A 138 -22.54 -0.79 5.09
C GLU A 138 -23.51 -1.96 4.85
N ASP A 139 -24.80 -1.66 4.71
CA ASP A 139 -25.86 -2.61 4.38
C ASP A 139 -26.66 -2.16 3.15
N ASN A 140 -27.42 -3.08 2.57
CA ASN A 140 -28.35 -2.78 1.48
C ASN A 140 -29.73 -2.38 2.03
N ASP A 141 -30.66 -2.05 1.12
CA ASP A 141 -32.04 -1.69 1.47
C ASP A 141 -32.81 -2.82 2.19
N ASP A 142 -32.36 -4.06 2.03
CA ASP A 142 -32.92 -5.25 2.70
C ASP A 142 -32.34 -5.48 4.12
N GLY A 143 -31.36 -4.66 4.54
CA GLY A 143 -30.67 -4.77 5.83
C GLY A 143 -29.56 -5.82 5.88
N ASP A 144 -29.20 -6.42 4.74
CA ASP A 144 -28.07 -7.34 4.62
C ASP A 144 -26.75 -6.57 4.57
N ILE A 145 -25.84 -6.89 5.50
CA ILE A 145 -24.51 -6.28 5.54
C ILE A 145 -23.72 -6.63 4.28
N GLN A 146 -23.29 -5.59 3.56
CA GLN A 146 -22.49 -5.70 2.34
C GLN A 146 -20.99 -5.56 2.63
N CYS A 147 -20.63 -4.68 3.56
CA CYS A 147 -19.24 -4.35 3.83
C CYS A 147 -19.01 -3.91 5.27
N ILE A 148 -17.85 -4.28 5.84
CA ILE A 148 -17.35 -3.76 7.11
C ILE A 148 -15.97 -3.15 6.84
N ARG A 149 -15.79 -1.88 7.20
CA ARG A 149 -14.52 -1.16 7.06
C ARG A 149 -13.99 -0.83 8.44
N LEU A 150 -12.71 -1.10 8.69
CA LEU A 150 -12.02 -0.79 9.93
C LEU A 150 -10.75 -0.01 9.62
N LEU A 151 -10.40 0.93 10.50
CA LEU A 151 -9.08 1.53 10.55
C LEU A 151 -8.46 1.21 11.90
N LEU A 152 -7.42 0.38 11.88
CA LEU A 152 -6.67 -0.01 13.06
C LEU A 152 -5.39 0.84 13.13
N GLY A 153 -5.03 1.29 14.32
CA GLY A 153 -3.83 2.05 14.58
C GLY A 153 -2.89 1.31 15.52
N GLU A 154 -1.59 1.51 15.35
CA GLU A 154 -0.55 1.04 16.28
C GLU A 154 0.53 2.11 16.42
N GLY A 155 0.89 2.43 17.66
CA GLY A 155 2.01 3.31 17.95
C GLY A 155 3.32 2.57 17.72
N ILE A 156 4.13 3.02 16.75
CA ILE A 156 5.42 2.38 16.46
C ILE A 156 6.58 3.35 16.63
N THR A 157 7.76 2.76 16.83
CA THR A 157 9.03 3.49 16.86
C THR A 157 9.88 3.05 15.69
N PHE A 158 10.40 4.02 14.95
CA PHE A 158 11.37 3.80 13.89
C PHE A 158 12.76 3.51 14.47
N LYS A 159 13.68 2.98 13.65
CA LYS A 159 15.07 2.69 14.03
C LYS A 159 15.85 3.91 14.55
N ASN A 160 15.42 5.12 14.21
CA ASN A 160 16.00 6.39 14.67
C ASN A 160 15.34 6.93 15.95
N ASN A 161 14.50 6.13 16.63
CA ASN A 161 13.71 6.50 17.81
C ASN A 161 12.56 7.49 17.57
N ASP A 162 12.25 7.82 16.31
CA ASP A 162 11.08 8.63 16.00
C ASP A 162 9.80 7.82 16.20
N LYS A 163 8.79 8.50 16.74
CA LYS A 163 7.46 7.97 17.02
C LYS A 163 6.53 8.28 15.85
N CYS A 164 5.87 7.26 15.28
CA CYS A 164 4.76 7.47 14.34
C CYS A 164 3.55 6.59 14.64
N ASN A 165 2.37 7.01 14.17
CA ASN A 165 1.19 6.16 14.14
C ASN A 165 1.24 5.37 12.83
N ASN A 166 1.26 4.04 12.92
CA ASN A 166 0.99 3.21 11.78
C ASN A 166 -0.50 2.91 11.71
N CYS A 167 -1.07 2.94 10.51
CA CYS A 167 -2.48 2.69 10.28
C CYS A 167 -2.67 1.54 9.30
N TYR A 168 -3.67 0.71 9.57
CA TYR A 168 -4.04 -0.45 8.80
C TYR A 168 -5.52 -0.35 8.47
N SER A 169 -5.84 -0.27 7.19
CA SER A 169 -7.22 -0.36 6.72
C SER A 169 -7.58 -1.83 6.53
N VAL A 170 -8.72 -2.24 7.05
CA VAL A 170 -9.28 -3.58 6.83
C VAL A 170 -10.66 -3.39 6.20
N GLU A 171 -10.92 -4.13 5.13
CA GLU A 171 -12.22 -4.19 4.48
C GLU A 171 -12.67 -5.65 4.39
N ILE A 172 -13.82 -5.96 4.98
CA ILE A 172 -14.49 -7.24 4.83
C ILE A 172 -15.68 -6.98 3.92
N ASN A 173 -15.56 -7.38 2.65
CA ASN A 173 -16.55 -7.12 1.63
C ASN A 173 -17.29 -8.41 1.28
N PHE A 174 -18.52 -8.53 1.76
CA PHE A 174 -19.35 -9.71 1.54
C PHE A 174 -19.92 -9.76 0.13
N LYS A 175 -20.17 -8.61 -0.49
CA LYS A 175 -20.61 -8.53 -1.90
C LYS A 175 -19.58 -9.10 -2.86
N LEU A 176 -18.31 -8.79 -2.62
CA LEU A 176 -17.18 -9.26 -3.42
C LEU A 176 -16.57 -10.56 -2.87
N MET A 177 -17.03 -11.03 -1.72
CA MET A 177 -16.50 -12.20 -1.01
C MET A 177 -14.98 -12.08 -0.76
N ILE A 178 -14.52 -10.94 -0.25
CA ILE A 178 -13.09 -10.69 0.05
C ILE A 178 -12.86 -10.09 1.43
N ILE A 179 -11.68 -10.35 1.99
CA ILE A 179 -11.06 -9.60 3.07
C ILE A 179 -9.83 -8.92 2.50
N ALA A 180 -9.75 -7.60 2.61
CA ALA A 180 -8.61 -6.80 2.17
C ALA A 180 -7.98 -6.08 3.36
N ILE A 181 -6.65 -6.14 3.48
CA ILE A 181 -5.88 -5.45 4.52
C ILE A 181 -4.85 -4.57 3.84
N ARG A 182 -4.90 -3.26 4.08
CA ARG A 182 -3.95 -2.28 3.54
C ARG A 182 -3.13 -1.60 4.63
N ILE A 183 -1.81 -1.59 4.51
CA ILE A 183 -0.91 -0.83 5.39
C ILE A 183 -0.68 0.56 4.80
N ILE A 184 -1.00 1.60 5.57
CA ILE A 184 -1.03 3.00 5.07
C ILE A 184 0.32 3.71 5.26
N ASN A 185 1.02 3.45 6.36
CA ASN A 185 2.32 4.08 6.66
C ASN A 185 3.44 3.05 6.67
N TRP A 186 4.04 2.79 5.50
CA TRP A 186 5.29 2.03 5.41
C TRP A 186 6.47 2.95 5.05
N GLY A 187 7.55 2.84 5.81
CA GLY A 187 8.86 3.38 5.48
C GLY A 187 9.94 2.41 5.92
N ASP A 188 11.06 2.36 5.18
CA ASP A 188 12.19 1.42 5.34
C ASP A 188 12.91 1.43 6.72
N GLN A 189 12.44 2.27 7.65
CA GLN A 189 13.03 2.47 8.97
C GLN A 189 12.31 1.73 10.10
N THR A 190 11.32 0.89 9.80
CA THR A 190 10.60 0.10 10.81
C THR A 190 11.42 -1.10 11.30
N ILE A 191 11.19 -1.49 12.56
CA ILE A 191 11.81 -2.67 13.18
C ILE A 191 11.20 -3.96 12.57
N PRO A 192 11.96 -5.07 12.36
CA PRO A 192 11.46 -6.28 11.70
C PRO A 192 10.16 -6.89 12.24
N LYS A 193 9.84 -6.67 13.53
CA LYS A 193 8.56 -7.06 14.14
C LYS A 193 7.35 -6.41 13.43
N TYR A 194 7.54 -5.21 12.90
CA TYR A 194 6.51 -4.47 12.17
C TYR A 194 6.52 -4.76 10.66
N ALA A 195 7.31 -5.72 10.18
CA ALA A 195 7.35 -6.07 8.76
C ALA A 195 5.95 -6.40 8.19
N PRO A 196 5.65 -6.04 6.92
CA PRO A 196 4.31 -6.15 6.37
C PRO A 196 3.75 -7.57 6.46
N ASP A 197 4.53 -8.58 6.09
CA ASP A 197 4.09 -9.99 6.14
C ASP A 197 3.71 -10.46 7.54
N ASN A 198 4.44 -10.01 8.57
CA ASN A 198 4.14 -10.34 9.96
C ASN A 198 2.85 -9.64 10.40
N LYS A 199 2.69 -8.37 10.02
CA LYS A 199 1.50 -7.57 10.36
C LYS A 199 0.25 -8.00 9.61
N PHE A 200 0.36 -8.37 8.34
CA PHE A 200 -0.75 -8.96 7.59
C PHE A 200 -1.23 -10.23 8.25
N LYS A 201 -0.32 -11.15 8.60
CA LYS A 201 -0.68 -12.38 9.32
C LYS A 201 -1.36 -12.07 10.65
N GLU A 202 -0.76 -11.20 11.45
CA GLU A 202 -1.29 -10.80 12.76
C GLU A 202 -2.72 -10.24 12.65
N ILE A 203 -2.93 -9.21 11.83
CA ILE A 203 -4.24 -8.59 11.65
C ILE A 203 -5.22 -9.58 11.04
N PHE A 204 -4.79 -10.40 10.08
CA PHE A 204 -5.66 -11.39 9.46
C PHE A 204 -6.16 -12.43 10.47
N PHE A 205 -5.29 -12.94 11.34
CA PHE A 205 -5.70 -13.85 12.42
C PHE A 205 -6.62 -13.17 13.41
N ASP A 206 -6.35 -11.92 13.81
CA ASP A 206 -7.24 -11.14 14.68
C ASP A 206 -8.65 -11.03 14.08
N ILE A 207 -8.74 -10.68 12.79
CA ILE A 207 -10.01 -10.56 12.06
C ILE A 207 -10.71 -11.92 11.97
N LYS A 208 -10.01 -12.99 11.62
CA LYS A 208 -10.62 -14.31 11.47
C LYS A 208 -11.13 -14.90 12.80
N ASP A 209 -10.48 -14.57 13.90
CA ASP A 209 -10.91 -14.99 15.24
C ASP A 209 -12.16 -14.23 15.71
N ILE A 210 -12.31 -12.97 15.30
CA ILE A 210 -13.42 -12.10 15.72
C ILE A 210 -14.64 -12.28 14.83
N PHE A 211 -14.43 -12.26 13.52
CA PHE A 211 -15.48 -12.31 12.52
C PHE A 211 -15.60 -13.75 12.03
N PRO A 212 -16.77 -14.40 12.18
CA PRO A 212 -16.97 -15.80 11.82
C PRO A 212 -17.02 -15.97 10.29
N ILE A 213 -15.84 -15.90 9.67
CA ILE A 213 -15.64 -15.92 8.23
C ILE A 213 -14.65 -17.03 7.92
N LYS A 214 -15.04 -17.94 7.02
CA LYS A 214 -14.13 -18.93 6.46
C LYS A 214 -13.54 -18.41 5.16
N SER A 215 -12.28 -18.74 4.95
CA SER A 215 -11.49 -18.24 3.82
C SER A 215 -10.40 -19.27 3.47
N HIS A 216 -9.97 -19.28 2.20
CA HIS A 216 -8.90 -20.17 1.75
C HIS A 216 -7.53 -19.57 2.04
N ALA A 217 -6.86 -20.13 3.05
CA ALA A 217 -5.50 -19.77 3.42
C ALA A 217 -4.50 -20.24 2.35
N GLN A 218 -3.93 -19.31 1.61
CA GLN A 218 -2.55 -19.40 1.10
C GLN A 218 -2.02 -18.00 0.81
N LEU A 219 -1.41 -17.38 1.85
CA LEU A 219 -0.83 -16.03 1.82
C LEU A 219 0.06 -15.78 0.60
N SER A 220 0.91 -16.75 0.22
CA SER A 220 1.88 -16.60 -0.87
C SER A 220 1.29 -16.80 -2.27
N PHE A 221 0.35 -17.73 -2.43
CA PHE A 221 -0.25 -18.00 -3.73
C PHE A 221 -1.25 -16.90 -4.12
N ASN A 222 -2.11 -16.48 -3.18
CA ASN A 222 -3.13 -15.46 -3.45
C ASN A 222 -2.51 -14.07 -3.62
N GLN A 223 -1.45 -13.70 -2.88
CA GLN A 223 -0.72 -12.46 -3.17
C GLN A 223 -0.10 -12.48 -4.57
N ASN A 224 0.59 -13.55 -4.97
CA ASN A 224 1.12 -13.68 -6.32
C ASN A 224 0.02 -13.66 -7.40
N LEU A 225 -1.13 -14.26 -7.12
CA LEU A 225 -2.29 -14.26 -8.01
C LEU A 225 -2.91 -12.87 -8.13
N VAL A 226 -3.05 -12.14 -7.02
CA VAL A 226 -3.54 -10.75 -6.98
C VAL A 226 -2.56 -9.83 -7.69
N TYR A 227 -1.26 -9.96 -7.48
CA TYR A 227 -0.26 -9.20 -8.23
C TYR A 227 -0.36 -9.48 -9.72
N LYS A 228 -0.50 -10.75 -10.12
CA LYS A 228 -0.66 -11.13 -11.52
C LYS A 228 -1.99 -10.65 -12.13
N LEU A 229 -3.08 -10.67 -11.37
CA LEU A 229 -4.39 -10.18 -11.79
C LEU A 229 -4.42 -8.65 -11.90
N VAL A 230 -3.76 -7.94 -10.98
CA VAL A 230 -3.62 -6.48 -11.04
C VAL A 230 -2.73 -6.10 -12.22
N ASP A 231 -1.60 -6.77 -12.45
CA ASP A 231 -0.79 -6.60 -13.67
C ASP A 231 -1.62 -6.86 -14.94
N ASP A 232 -2.37 -7.96 -14.98
CA ASP A 232 -3.20 -8.33 -16.13
C ASP A 232 -4.37 -7.35 -16.35
N LEU A 233 -5.02 -6.85 -15.29
CA LEU A 233 -6.09 -5.85 -15.36
C LEU A 233 -5.57 -4.47 -15.74
N THR A 234 -4.44 -4.06 -15.18
CA THR A 234 -3.80 -2.78 -15.50
C THR A 234 -3.32 -2.79 -16.96
N GLY A 235 -2.71 -3.90 -17.39
CA GLY A 235 -2.27 -4.12 -18.76
C GLY A 235 -3.41 -4.28 -19.78
N ARG A 236 -4.60 -4.75 -19.39
CA ARG A 236 -5.74 -4.95 -20.31
C ARG A 236 -6.77 -3.84 -20.31
N VAL A 237 -7.14 -3.31 -19.15
CA VAL A 237 -8.25 -2.34 -19.02
C VAL A 237 -7.74 -0.92 -19.13
N LEU A 238 -6.63 -0.59 -18.47
CA LEU A 238 -6.12 0.77 -18.43
C LEU A 238 -5.26 1.10 -19.64
N LYS A 239 -4.73 0.11 -20.37
CA LYS A 239 -3.88 0.36 -21.55
C LYS A 239 -4.55 1.26 -22.59
N SER A 240 -5.82 1.01 -22.91
CA SER A 240 -6.55 1.84 -23.88
C SER A 240 -6.78 3.28 -23.38
N THR A 241 -7.08 3.44 -22.09
CA THR A 241 -7.26 4.75 -21.45
C THR A 241 -5.93 5.49 -21.30
N ILE A 242 -4.85 4.79 -20.96
CA ILE A 242 -3.49 5.33 -20.88
C ILE A 242 -3.02 5.75 -22.27
N GLU A 243 -3.20 4.92 -23.30
CA GLU A 243 -2.90 5.28 -24.69
C GLU A 243 -3.74 6.48 -25.15
N TYR A 244 -5.03 6.53 -24.79
CA TYR A 244 -5.90 7.65 -25.11
C TYR A 244 -5.47 8.96 -24.43
N VAL A 245 -5.21 8.92 -23.12
CA VAL A 245 -4.75 10.09 -22.35
C VAL A 245 -3.35 10.52 -22.80
N ASN A 246 -2.44 9.57 -23.06
CA ASN A 246 -1.11 9.88 -23.58
C ASN A 246 -1.18 10.49 -24.97
N ASN A 247 -2.11 10.05 -25.84
CA ASN A 247 -2.32 10.69 -27.13
C ASN A 247 -2.87 12.11 -26.98
N ILE A 248 -3.82 12.35 -26.06
CA ILE A 248 -4.31 13.71 -25.77
C ILE A 248 -3.18 14.60 -25.27
N ILE A 249 -2.39 14.12 -24.31
CA ILE A 249 -1.26 14.87 -23.74
C ILE A 249 -0.21 15.13 -24.82
N LYS A 250 0.12 14.13 -25.64
CA LYS A 250 1.08 14.26 -26.74
C LYS A 250 0.61 15.24 -27.80
N ASP A 251 -0.67 15.22 -28.15
CA ASP A 251 -1.25 16.18 -29.10
C ASP A 251 -1.26 17.60 -28.54
N ASP A 252 -1.59 17.77 -27.25
CA ASP A 252 -1.58 19.06 -26.58
C ASP A 252 -0.15 19.60 -26.42
N VAL A 253 0.80 18.75 -26.05
CA VAL A 253 2.23 19.08 -26.01
C VAL A 253 2.74 19.45 -27.40
N ASN A 254 2.45 18.67 -28.44
CA ASN A 254 2.88 18.99 -29.81
C ASN A 254 2.30 20.33 -30.30
N LYS A 255 1.04 20.61 -29.96
CA LYS A 255 0.35 21.85 -30.34
C LYS A 255 0.95 23.07 -29.62
N ASN A 256 1.32 22.90 -28.36
CA ASN A 256 1.92 23.96 -27.55
C ASN A 256 3.43 24.14 -27.83
N VAL A 257 4.17 23.08 -28.14
CA VAL A 257 5.60 23.14 -28.52
C VAL A 257 5.79 23.93 -29.81
N ILE A 258 4.88 23.84 -30.78
CA ILE A 258 4.90 24.69 -31.99
C ILE A 258 4.70 26.19 -31.66
N LEU A 259 3.96 26.49 -30.58
CA LEU A 259 3.74 27.85 -30.09
C LEU A 259 4.87 28.35 -29.18
N TRP A 260 5.74 27.45 -28.71
CA TRP A 260 6.82 27.79 -27.78
C TRP A 260 8.12 28.20 -28.48
N GLY A 261 8.27 27.95 -29.78
CA GLY A 261 9.41 28.41 -30.57
C GLY A 261 10.69 27.65 -30.28
#